data_AF-A0A940ZE07-F1
#
_entry.id   AF-A0A940ZE07-F1
#
_cell.length_a   1.000
_cell.length_b   1.000
_cell.length_c   1.000
_cell.angle_alpha   90.00
_cell.angle_beta   90.00
_cell.angle_gamma   90.00
#
_symmetry.space_group_name_H-M   'P 1'
#
loop_
_entity.id
_entity.type
_entity.pdbx_description
1 polymer ?
#
loop_
_entity_poly.entity_id
_entity_poly.type
_entity_poly.pdbx_seq_one_letter_code
_entity_poly.pdbx_strand_id
1 'polypeptide(L)' 'MAIAAYIFIETMQGKAKTIARQIGEISGVKTAHTVTGPYDVITYVEAESLLILGDFIVSKIQAIPGVLRTLTNVIIDG' A
#
# COMPACT_ATOMS: atom_id res chain seq x y z
N MET A 1 -16.25 -12.24 -3.64
CA MET A 1 -15.32 -12.26 -2.49
C MET A 1 -14.40 -11.06 -2.65
N ALA A 2 -14.16 -10.31 -1.57
CA ALA A 2 -13.17 -9.24 -1.61
C ALA A 2 -11.78 -9.86 -1.68
N ILE A 3 -10.91 -9.32 -2.53
CA ILE A 3 -9.49 -9.67 -2.59
C ILE A 3 -8.76 -8.81 -1.57
N ALA A 4 -7.83 -9.40 -0.85
CA ALA A 4 -6.97 -8.70 0.10
C ALA A 4 -5.50 -8.82 -0.28
N ALA A 5 -4.70 -7.82 0.10
CA ALA A 5 -3.27 -7.82 -0.19
C ALA A 5 -2.46 -7.06 0.86
N TYR A 6 -1.21 -7.47 1.03
CA TYR A 6 -0.17 -6.67 1.69
C TYR A 6 0.67 -5.97 0.65
N ILE A 7 0.87 -4.66 0.82
CA ILE A 7 1.72 -3.85 -0.05
C ILE A 7 2.90 -3.31 0.77
N PHE A 8 4.09 -3.60 0.28
CA PHE A 8 5.37 -3.20 0.85
C PHE A 8 5.92 -2.03 0.04
N ILE A 9 6.33 -0.96 0.72
CA ILE A 9 6.56 0.33 0.06
C ILE A 9 7.92 0.88 0.48
N GLU A 10 8.74 1.17 -0.51
CA GLU A 10 9.97 1.95 -0.34
C GLU A 10 9.67 3.43 -0.60
N THR A 11 10.21 4.30 0.23
CA THR A 11 9.95 5.73 0.20
C THR A 11 11.25 6.53 0.15
N MET A 12 11.14 7.80 -0.25
CA MET A 12 12.24 8.75 -0.10
C MET A 12 12.59 8.94 1.39
N GLN A 13 13.88 9.15 1.66
CA GLN A 13 14.38 9.36 3.01
C GLN A 13 13.58 10.44 3.75
N GLY A 14 13.14 10.12 4.97
CA GLY A 14 12.36 11.03 5.82
C GLY A 14 10.88 11.19 5.45
N LYS A 15 10.37 10.48 4.42
CA LYS A 15 8.95 10.59 4.01
C LYS A 15 8.03 9.49 4.54
N ALA A 16 8.58 8.38 5.05
CA ALA A 16 7.84 7.20 5.49
C ALA A 16 6.58 7.52 6.32
N LYS A 17 6.69 8.34 7.38
CA LYS A 17 5.55 8.68 8.26
C LYS A 17 4.46 9.46 7.53
N THR A 18 4.84 10.44 6.71
CA THR A 18 3.88 11.25 5.95
C THR A 18 3.17 10.40 4.90
N ILE A 19 3.91 9.54 4.21
CA ILE A 19 3.37 8.63 3.19
C ILE A 19 2.44 7.59 3.84
N ALA A 20 2.82 6.98 4.97
CA ALA A 20 1.95 6.06 5.69
C ALA A 20 0.62 6.71 6.11
N ARG A 21 0.66 7.97 6.57
CA ARG A 21 -0.56 8.72 6.90
C ARG A 21 -1.43 8.95 5.66
N GLN A 22 -0.85 9.41 4.56
CA GLN A 22 -1.57 9.61 3.30
C GLN A 22 -2.19 8.32 2.77
N ILE A 23 -1.47 7.19 2.87
CA ILE A 23 -1.98 5.88 2.48
C ILE A 23 -3.16 5.46 3.36
N GLY A 24 -3.07 5.68 4.68
CA GLY A 24 -4.15 5.36 5.61
C GLY A 24 -5.46 6.14 5.37
N GLU A 25 -5.41 7.25 4.63
CA GLU A 25 -6.58 8.05 4.26
C GLU A 25 -7.27 7.52 2.98
N ILE A 26 -6.67 6.56 2.26
CA ILE A 26 -7.22 6.04 1.01
C ILE A 26 -8.28 4.97 1.29
N SER A 27 -9.46 5.11 0.69
CA SER A 27 -10.52 4.09 0.75
C SER A 27 -10.01 2.72 0.26
N GLY A 28 -10.32 1.66 1.01
CA GLY A 28 -9.84 0.29 0.76
C GLY A 28 -8.60 -0.09 1.58
N VAL A 29 -7.84 0.89 2.11
CA VAL A 29 -6.78 0.63 3.09
C VAL A 29 -7.40 0.38 4.46
N LYS A 30 -7.02 -0.71 5.15
CA LYS A 30 -7.43 -0.91 6.56
C LYS A 30 -6.34 -0.50 7.54
N THR A 31 -5.08 -0.70 7.17
CA THR A 31 -3.94 -0.36 8.02
C THR A 31 -2.78 0.09 7.18
N ALA A 32 -2.08 1.15 7.59
CA ALA A 32 -0.81 1.56 7.01
C ALA A 32 0.16 1.90 8.15
N HIS A 33 1.31 1.24 8.18
CA HIS A 33 2.28 1.38 9.26
C HIS A 33 3.66 1.65 8.70
N THR A 34 4.36 2.62 9.30
CA THR A 34 5.82 2.69 9.14
C THR A 34 6.45 1.54 9.91
N VAL A 35 7.35 0.81 9.26
CA VAL A 35 7.97 -0.39 9.85
C VAL A 35 9.49 -0.29 9.86
N THR A 36 10.12 -1.10 10.71
CA THR A 36 11.55 -1.38 10.61
C THR A 36 11.75 -2.54 9.64
N GLY A 37 12.68 -2.45 8.69
CA GLY A 37 12.98 -3.54 7.76
C GLY A 37 13.49 -3.04 6.42
N PRO A 38 13.44 -3.89 5.38
CA PRO A 38 13.85 -3.49 4.02
C PRO A 38 12.87 -2.53 3.34
N TYR A 39 11.69 -2.34 3.93
CA TYR A 39 10.65 -1.42 3.46
C TYR A 39 10.34 -0.39 4.54
N ASP A 40 9.85 0.77 4.10
CA ASP A 40 9.54 1.88 5.00
C ASP A 40 8.10 1.83 5.50
N VAL A 41 7.18 1.37 4.65
CA VAL A 41 5.74 1.29 4.94
C VAL A 41 5.19 -0.07 4.49
N ILE A 42 4.35 -0.68 5.33
CA ILE A 42 3.53 -1.83 4.96
C ILE A 42 2.07 -1.46 5.17
N THR A 43 1.23 -1.79 4.17
CA THR A 43 -0.20 -1.53 4.21
C THR A 43 -1.00 -2.80 3.86
N TYR A 44 -2.14 -2.98 4.53
CA TYR A 44 -3.11 -4.02 4.23
C TYR A 44 -4.35 -3.38 3.59
N VAL A 45 -4.76 -3.95 2.46
CA VAL A 45 -5.83 -3.40 1.62
C VAL A 45 -6.84 -4.47 1.24
N GLU A 46 -8.08 -4.05 1.07
CA GLU A 46 -9.16 -4.87 0.52
C GLU A 46 -9.77 -4.18 -0.70
N ALA A 47 -10.06 -4.96 -1.74
CA ALA A 47 -10.67 -4.50 -2.97
C ALA A 47 -11.68 -5.52 -3.50
N GLU A 48 -12.61 -5.09 -4.34
CA GLU A 48 -13.65 -5.98 -4.88
C GLU A 48 -13.11 -6.95 -5.95
N SER A 49 -11.97 -6.63 -6.59
CA SER A 49 -11.33 -7.48 -7.60
C SER A 49 -9.86 -7.14 -7.79
N LEU A 50 -9.13 -8.01 -8.50
CA LEU A 50 -7.70 -7.84 -8.78
C LEU A 50 -7.46 -6.63 -9.71
N LEU A 51 -8.39 -6.37 -10.62
CA LEU A 51 -8.35 -5.21 -11.51
C LEU A 51 -8.43 -3.91 -10.70
N ILE A 52 -9.39 -3.84 -9.76
CA ILE A 52 -9.56 -2.68 -8.88
C ILE A 52 -8.33 -2.50 -7.99
N LEU A 53 -7.77 -3.60 -7.45
CA LEU A 53 -6.54 -3.55 -6.66
C LEU A 53 -5.36 -2.98 -7.48
N GLY A 54 -5.18 -3.45 -8.72
CA GLY A 54 -4.10 -2.98 -9.60
C GLY A 54 -4.21 -1.49 -9.92
N ASP A 55 -5.39 -1.04 -10.34
CA ASP A 55 -5.64 0.39 -10.62
C ASP A 55 -5.46 1.26 -9.38
N PHE A 56 -5.94 0.79 -8.23
CA PHE A 56 -5.77 1.45 -6.94
C PHE A 56 -4.29 1.65 -6.58
N ILE A 57 -3.45 0.61 -6.74
CA ILE A 57 -2.03 0.69 -6.42
C ILE A 57 -1.35 1.76 -7.29
N VAL A 58 -1.58 1.73 -8.60
CA VAL A 58 -0.93 2.64 -9.55
C VAL A 58 -1.45 4.07 -9.38
N SER A 59 -2.78 4.26 -9.34
CA SER A 59 -3.40 5.58 -9.35
C SER A 59 -3.38 6.28 -7.99
N LYS A 60 -3.31 5.54 -6.88
CA LYS A 60 -3.36 6.10 -5.53
C LYS A 60 -2.04 5.97 -4.79
N ILE A 61 -1.47 4.77 -4.67
CA ILE A 61 -0.26 4.57 -3.84
C ILE A 61 1.00 5.05 -4.57
N GLN A 62 1.25 4.56 -5.78
CA GLN A 62 2.46 4.93 -6.53
C GLN A 62 2.45 6.40 -6.98
N ALA A 63 1.27 7.01 -7.08
CA ALA A 63 1.11 8.43 -7.37
C ALA A 63 1.50 9.35 -6.21
N ILE A 64 1.65 8.84 -4.98
CA ILE A 64 2.05 9.65 -3.83
C ILE A 64 3.51 10.12 -4.01
N PRO A 65 3.77 11.45 -4.00
CA PRO A 65 5.13 11.96 -4.11
C PRO A 65 6.05 11.41 -3.03
N GLY A 66 7.12 10.76 -3.46
CA GLY A 66 8.12 10.15 -2.58
C GLY A 66 7.92 8.65 -2.36
N VAL A 67 6.90 8.02 -2.95
CA VAL A 67 6.89 6.55 -3.13
C VAL A 67 7.88 6.21 -4.24
N LEU A 68 8.79 5.27 -3.97
CA LEU A 68 9.84 4.85 -4.91
C LEU A 68 9.50 3.51 -5.56
N ARG A 69 9.06 2.55 -4.75
CA ARG A 69 8.74 1.19 -5.20
C ARG A 69 7.63 0.60 -4.35
N THR A 70 6.89 -0.31 -4.96
CA THR A 70 5.87 -1.13 -4.28
C THR A 70 6.06 -2.58 -4.66
N LEU A 71 5.93 -3.49 -3.68
CA LEU A 71 5.78 -4.93 -3.89
C LEU A 71 4.43 -5.35 -3.31
N THR A 72 3.63 -6.07 -4.09
CA THR A 72 2.26 -6.45 -3.71
C THR A 72 2.13 -7.95 -3.59
N ASN A 73 1.73 -8.41 -2.41
CA ASN A 73 1.43 -9.80 -2.11
C ASN A 73 -0.07 -9.96 -1.95
N VAL A 74 -0.71 -10.55 -2.96
CA VAL A 74 -2.14 -10.88 -2.93
C VAL A 74 -2.35 -12.11 -2.05
N ILE A 75 -3.33 -12.05 -1.15
CA ILE A 75 -3.70 -13.15 -0.26
C ILE A 75 -4.48 -14.19 -1.08
N ILE A 76 -4.11 -15.47 -0.93
CA ILE A 76 -4.66 -16.60 -1.71
C ILE A 76 -5.51 -17.55 -0.85
N ASP A 77 -5.50 -17.35 0.45
CA ASP A 77 -6.19 -18.09 1.49
C ASP A 77 -7.24 -17.20 2.14
N GLY A 78 -8.41 -17.11 1.49
CA GLY A 78 -9.60 -16.39 1.94
C GLY A 78 -10.86 -17.01 1.39
#